data_AF-A0A653BH94-F1
#
_entry.id   AF-A0A653BH94-F1
#
_cell.length_a   1.000
_cell.length_b   1.000
_cell.length_c   1.000
_cell.angle_alpha   90.00
_cell.angle_beta   90.00
_cell.angle_gamma   90.00
#
_symmetry.space_group_name_H-M   'P 1'
#
loop_
_entity.id
_entity.type
_entity.pdbx_description
1 polymer ?
#
loop_
_entity_poly.entity_id
_entity_poly.type
_entity_poly.pdbx_seq_one_letter_code
_entity_poly.pdbx_strand_id
1 'polypeptide(L)'
;MSSIEQDVLDAGVGGLVGSSTEEKPSPTSTPSTSSVVFEASTQTPTNETCDSPLFSQKGYSLKTSGHSHHALTNIQKMRQTGQLCDITLKVGLEKFRAHKVVLASVSPYFFAMFNGDMKEHTLPEVELHDLDSTAIDLLVEYAYSGQIVITTDNVQVLLPASGLLQMHEVREACCRFLLRQLHPTNCLGIRSFADTHSCKELHHKSHIYALQNFQQVVCTEEFLLLPFDEVNDLISNSQLNISSEEDVFTAVLNWVKHDLAERSKHIPRLMQHVRLPLVNREFLMTRVDNEKLIRDNNDCRELLLEAMRYHLAPERRCALSSTRTMERKPSGANPYLFAVGGGSLFAIHAECEVYNPKTDTWSSIAPMQWRRSRSGVTGLRRLLYVVGGYDGASDLATAECYNPLNNTWSAITPMGTKRSCLGICSFDGLIYVCGGYDGASCLSSMERFDPLTGIWCSCPAMNTRRRYCRNAVVDNSIYAIGGFDSTNYQASVERFDPREGTWNPVPSMSSRRSSLWSSCFEWTLVLYRWK
;
A
#
# COMPACT_ATOMS: atom_id res chain seq x y z
N MET A 1 6.30 -67.63 -19.78
CA MET A 1 7.61 -67.87 -19.16
C MET A 1 7.94 -66.60 -18.37
N SER A 2 7.83 -66.57 -17.05
CA SER A 2 8.55 -67.35 -16.00
C SER A 2 9.96 -66.78 -15.75
N SER A 3 10.38 -66.40 -14.55
CA SER A 3 9.74 -66.52 -13.21
C SER A 3 10.18 -65.35 -12.29
N ILE A 4 9.40 -64.87 -11.29
CA ILE A 4 8.90 -65.56 -10.06
C ILE A 4 10.08 -65.80 -9.08
N GLU A 5 10.20 -64.98 -8.02
CA GLU A 5 9.91 -65.31 -6.59
C GLU A 5 11.21 -65.64 -5.82
N GLN A 6 11.33 -65.69 -4.48
CA GLN A 6 10.38 -65.59 -3.34
C GLN A 6 11.14 -65.16 -2.04
N ASP A 7 10.46 -64.48 -1.11
CA ASP A 7 10.21 -64.84 0.33
C ASP A 7 11.32 -65.31 1.33
N VAL A 8 11.13 -65.35 2.67
CA VAL A 8 10.26 -64.62 3.66
C VAL A 8 10.57 -65.13 5.10
N LEU A 9 10.13 -64.41 6.17
CA LEU A 9 9.97 -64.87 7.57
C LEU A 9 11.27 -65.33 8.33
N ASP A 10 11.33 -65.56 9.66
CA ASP A 10 10.42 -65.24 10.79
C ASP A 10 11.16 -64.95 12.13
N ALA A 11 10.35 -64.66 13.16
CA ALA A 11 10.54 -64.61 14.62
C ALA A 11 11.65 -65.43 15.33
N GLY A 12 12.00 -65.04 16.58
CA GLY A 12 12.66 -65.98 17.52
C GLY A 12 13.24 -65.49 18.86
N VAL A 13 12.40 -65.09 19.82
CA VAL A 13 12.53 -65.30 21.30
C VAL A 13 13.93 -65.50 21.97
N GLY A 14 14.29 -64.58 22.89
CA GLY A 14 14.60 -64.96 24.30
C GLY A 14 16.03 -64.84 24.90
N GLY A 15 16.14 -64.18 26.07
CA GLY A 15 17.05 -64.61 27.17
C GLY A 15 18.26 -63.74 27.59
N LEU A 16 18.12 -63.01 28.71
CA LEU A 16 19.04 -62.90 29.90
C LEU A 16 20.59 -62.97 29.69
N VAL A 17 21.48 -62.11 30.23
CA VAL A 17 21.62 -61.57 31.62
C VAL A 17 22.54 -60.31 31.66
N GLY A 18 22.21 -59.29 32.48
CA GLY A 18 23.14 -58.37 33.16
C GLY A 18 23.89 -57.28 32.34
N SER A 19 24.35 -56.15 32.92
CA SER A 19 24.11 -55.57 34.26
C SER A 19 24.62 -54.10 34.36
N SER A 20 23.86 -53.19 35.01
CA SER A 20 24.26 -51.85 35.54
C SER A 20 24.89 -50.82 34.56
N THR A 21 24.64 -49.51 34.60
CA THR A 21 24.16 -48.56 35.63
C THR A 21 23.10 -47.62 35.04
N GLU A 22 21.93 -47.41 35.65
CA GLU A 22 21.65 -46.46 36.75
C GLU A 22 21.40 -45.00 36.30
N GLU A 23 20.14 -44.67 36.04
CA GLU A 23 19.57 -43.31 36.11
C GLU A 23 18.07 -43.45 36.49
N LYS A 24 17.47 -42.49 37.22
CA LYS A 24 16.04 -42.56 37.61
C LYS A 24 15.34 -41.18 37.69
N PRO A 25 14.01 -41.10 37.50
CA PRO A 25 13.35 -39.87 37.09
C PRO A 25 12.27 -39.35 38.08
N SER A 26 11.62 -38.26 37.67
CA SER A 26 10.34 -37.79 38.21
C SER A 26 9.18 -38.77 37.97
N PRO A 27 8.13 -38.71 38.81
CA PRO A 27 6.79 -39.11 38.37
C PRO A 27 5.62 -38.21 38.80
N THR A 28 4.54 -38.38 38.04
CA THR A 28 3.16 -37.88 38.07
C THR A 28 2.41 -37.83 39.41
N SER A 29 1.30 -37.08 39.44
CA SER A 29 0.41 -36.86 40.60
C SER A 29 -1.03 -37.40 40.43
N THR A 30 -1.78 -37.40 41.55
CA THR A 30 -3.23 -37.76 41.73
C THR A 30 -3.58 -39.27 41.75
N PRO A 31 -4.73 -39.70 42.32
CA PRO A 31 -5.71 -39.00 43.18
C PRO A 31 -6.01 -39.72 44.54
N SER A 32 -6.74 -39.06 45.46
CA SER A 32 -7.45 -39.72 46.58
C SER A 32 -8.60 -38.86 47.15
N THR A 33 -9.38 -39.42 48.07
CA THR A 33 -10.67 -38.91 48.60
C THR A 33 -10.77 -39.20 50.11
N SER A 34 -11.58 -38.55 50.96
CA SER A 34 -12.64 -37.51 50.87
C SER A 34 -12.60 -36.65 52.19
N SER A 35 -13.57 -35.88 52.70
CA SER A 35 -15.04 -35.78 52.49
C SER A 35 -15.66 -34.43 52.94
N VAL A 36 -17.00 -34.39 52.86
CA VAL A 36 -17.97 -33.31 53.14
C VAL A 36 -17.99 -32.80 54.60
N VAL A 37 -18.02 -31.47 54.77
CA VAL A 37 -18.91 -30.74 55.71
C VAL A 37 -19.32 -29.40 55.06
N PHE A 38 -20.53 -28.89 55.35
CA PHE A 38 -21.06 -27.59 54.92
C PHE A 38 -21.45 -26.79 56.18
N GLU A 39 -21.04 -25.52 56.32
CA GLU A 39 -21.79 -24.48 57.06
C GLU A 39 -21.22 -23.07 56.80
N ALA A 40 -21.85 -22.02 57.34
CA ALA A 40 -21.76 -20.65 56.80
C ALA A 40 -21.60 -19.51 57.83
N SER A 41 -21.24 -18.34 57.32
CA SER A 41 -21.48 -16.99 57.89
C SER A 41 -20.76 -16.57 59.18
N THR A 42 -19.83 -15.61 59.07
CA THR A 42 -19.87 -14.31 59.80
C THR A 42 -18.84 -13.31 59.23
N GLN A 43 -18.72 -12.09 59.79
CA GLN A 43 -18.24 -10.89 59.10
C GLN A 43 -16.99 -10.23 59.72
N THR A 44 -16.20 -9.55 58.86
CA THR A 44 -15.32 -8.37 59.14
C THR A 44 -14.06 -8.59 60.05
N PRO A 45 -13.12 -7.62 60.12
CA PRO A 45 -12.31 -7.12 58.99
C PRO A 45 -10.80 -6.96 59.34
N THR A 46 -9.93 -6.71 58.36
CA THR A 46 -8.52 -6.34 58.62
C THR A 46 -7.94 -5.27 57.69
N ASN A 47 -7.40 -4.22 58.32
CA ASN A 47 -6.31 -3.32 57.89
C ASN A 47 -6.40 -2.62 56.52
N GLU A 48 -6.95 -1.40 56.52
CA GLU A 48 -6.46 -0.31 55.65
C GLU A 48 -5.36 0.48 56.39
N THR A 49 -4.28 0.85 55.69
CA THR A 49 -3.21 1.69 56.23
C THR A 49 -3.55 3.18 56.11
N CYS A 50 -3.54 3.90 57.23
CA CYS A 50 -3.89 5.32 57.29
C CYS A 50 -2.66 6.23 57.18
N ASP A 51 -2.52 6.96 56.06
CA ASP A 51 -1.49 7.99 55.90
C ASP A 51 -1.84 9.27 56.69
N SER A 52 -0.89 9.77 57.48
CA SER A 52 -1.09 10.90 58.40
C SER A 52 -1.09 12.25 57.66
N PRO A 53 -2.10 13.13 57.86
CA PRO A 53 -2.13 14.43 57.19
C PRO A 53 -1.19 15.46 57.82
N LEU A 54 -0.32 16.05 57.00
CA LEU A 54 0.48 17.23 57.36
C LEU A 54 -0.45 18.45 57.52
N PHE A 55 -0.61 18.91 58.76
CA PHE A 55 -1.38 20.12 59.07
C PHE A 55 -0.68 21.37 58.54
N SER A 56 -1.35 22.08 57.63
CA SER A 56 -1.09 23.50 57.36
C SER A 56 -2.33 24.32 57.73
N GLN A 57 -2.15 25.57 58.14
CA GLN A 57 -3.27 26.45 58.55
C GLN A 57 -4.09 27.00 57.35
N LYS A 58 -4.27 26.21 56.29
CA LYS A 58 -5.11 26.52 55.12
C LYS A 58 -6.04 25.37 54.73
N GLY A 59 -6.68 24.77 55.73
CA GLY A 59 -7.74 23.78 55.56
C GLY A 59 -7.26 22.34 55.29
N TYR A 60 -8.17 21.39 55.42
CA TYR A 60 -7.98 19.99 55.08
C TYR A 60 -8.85 19.66 53.86
N SER A 61 -8.23 19.13 52.81
CA SER A 61 -8.90 18.79 51.55
C SER A 61 -9.02 17.27 51.41
N LEU A 62 -10.19 16.73 51.76
CA LEU A 62 -10.50 15.32 51.56
C LEU A 62 -10.87 15.09 50.08
N LYS A 63 -10.10 14.25 49.38
CA LYS A 63 -10.37 13.85 47.98
C LYS A 63 -10.46 12.33 47.86
N THR A 64 -11.64 11.77 48.14
CA THR A 64 -11.91 10.34 48.00
C THR A 64 -11.87 9.92 46.53
N SER A 65 -10.98 9.00 46.18
CA SER A 65 -10.94 8.34 44.87
C SER A 65 -12.26 7.57 44.63
N GLY A 66 -12.77 7.60 43.40
CA GLY A 66 -13.98 6.86 43.01
C GLY A 66 -15.32 7.44 43.49
N HIS A 67 -15.37 8.52 44.27
CA HIS A 67 -16.63 9.10 44.77
C HIS A 67 -17.66 9.37 43.66
N SER A 68 -17.24 9.98 42.54
CA SER A 68 -18.09 10.26 41.38
C SER A 68 -18.61 8.99 40.70
N HIS A 69 -17.79 7.94 40.61
CA HIS A 69 -18.17 6.65 40.04
C HIS A 69 -19.21 5.94 40.91
N HIS A 70 -19.03 5.93 42.24
CA HIS A 70 -20.02 5.37 43.18
C HIS A 70 -21.34 6.18 43.18
N ALA A 71 -21.27 7.51 43.05
CA ALA A 71 -22.45 8.35 42.92
C ALA A 71 -23.24 8.01 41.64
N LEU A 72 -22.59 8.04 40.47
CA LEU A 72 -23.23 7.70 39.18
C LEU A 72 -23.78 6.27 39.16
N THR A 73 -23.04 5.29 39.71
CA THR A 73 -23.50 3.90 39.85
C THR A 73 -24.79 3.79 40.66
N ASN A 74 -24.97 4.62 41.70
CA ASN A 74 -26.20 4.63 42.48
C ASN A 74 -27.35 5.36 41.75
N ILE A 75 -27.06 6.41 40.98
CA ILE A 75 -28.07 7.06 40.13
C ILE A 75 -28.51 6.11 38.98
N GLN A 76 -27.64 5.24 38.47
CA GLN A 76 -28.04 4.21 37.49
C GLN A 76 -29.03 3.20 38.08
N LYS A 77 -28.86 2.80 39.35
CA LYS A 77 -29.85 1.97 40.06
C LYS A 77 -31.18 2.69 40.26
N MET A 78 -31.15 4.02 40.47
CA MET A 78 -32.36 4.86 40.48
C MET A 78 -33.03 4.90 39.10
N ARG A 79 -32.26 5.00 37.99
CA ARG A 79 -32.77 4.89 36.61
C ARG A 79 -33.51 3.56 36.40
N GLN A 80 -32.85 2.45 36.72
CA GLN A 80 -33.38 1.09 36.54
C GLN A 80 -34.65 0.83 37.38
N THR A 81 -34.76 1.45 38.56
CA THR A 81 -35.97 1.37 39.41
C THR A 81 -37.00 2.47 39.12
N GLY A 82 -36.74 3.36 38.15
CA GLY A 82 -37.63 4.44 37.78
C GLY A 82 -37.81 5.53 38.85
N GLN A 83 -36.90 5.60 39.83
CA GLN A 83 -36.86 6.60 40.88
C GLN A 83 -36.24 7.89 40.36
N LEU A 84 -36.77 9.05 40.77
CA LEU A 84 -36.29 10.41 40.47
C LEU A 84 -36.12 10.78 38.97
N CYS A 85 -36.48 9.90 38.03
CA CYS A 85 -36.44 10.15 36.60
C CYS A 85 -37.49 11.20 36.19
N ASP A 86 -37.01 12.35 35.69
CA ASP A 86 -37.75 13.56 35.32
C ASP A 86 -37.91 13.74 33.80
N ILE A 87 -37.41 12.78 33.00
CA ILE A 87 -37.59 12.71 31.55
C ILE A 87 -37.78 11.27 31.07
N THR A 88 -38.63 11.10 30.07
CA THR A 88 -38.75 9.89 29.27
C THR A 88 -38.43 10.22 27.82
N LEU A 89 -37.42 9.55 27.24
CA LEU A 89 -37.13 9.63 25.82
C LEU A 89 -37.95 8.57 25.09
N LYS A 90 -38.76 8.96 24.12
CA LYS A 90 -39.52 8.05 23.25
C LYS A 90 -38.78 7.90 21.92
N VAL A 91 -38.52 6.66 21.49
CA VAL A 91 -37.87 6.35 20.21
C VAL A 91 -38.75 5.31 19.49
N GLY A 92 -39.54 5.77 18.54
CA GLY A 92 -40.57 4.94 17.88
C GLY A 92 -41.60 4.40 18.88
N LEU A 93 -41.48 3.12 19.23
CA LEU A 93 -42.34 2.44 20.21
C LEU A 93 -41.70 2.30 21.61
N GLU A 94 -40.37 2.46 21.73
CA GLU A 94 -39.65 2.24 22.99
C GLU A 94 -39.54 3.52 23.82
N LYS A 95 -39.45 3.35 25.15
CA LYS A 95 -39.45 4.45 26.12
C LYS A 95 -38.36 4.29 27.17
N PHE A 96 -37.39 5.21 27.16
CA PHE A 96 -36.23 5.20 28.05
C PHE A 96 -36.38 6.27 29.13
N ARG A 97 -36.56 5.84 30.38
CA ARG A 97 -36.60 6.77 31.53
C ARG A 97 -35.17 7.16 31.92
N ALA A 98 -34.95 8.44 32.18
CA ALA A 98 -33.64 9.01 32.50
C ALA A 98 -33.77 10.26 33.40
N HIS A 99 -32.64 10.90 33.70
CA HIS A 99 -32.54 12.12 34.50
C HIS A 99 -31.96 13.26 33.64
N LYS A 100 -32.67 14.39 33.50
CA LYS A 100 -32.27 15.54 32.66
C LYS A 100 -30.86 16.03 33.00
N VAL A 101 -30.54 16.11 34.29
CA VAL A 101 -29.21 16.55 34.79
C VAL A 101 -28.05 15.66 34.33
N VAL A 102 -28.25 14.33 34.21
CA VAL A 102 -27.19 13.42 33.78
C VAL A 102 -27.02 13.49 32.27
N LEU A 103 -28.13 13.45 31.51
CA LEU A 103 -28.09 13.59 30.05
C LEU A 103 -27.46 14.92 29.62
N ALA A 104 -27.84 16.04 30.24
CA ALA A 104 -27.26 17.36 29.98
C ALA A 104 -25.79 17.49 30.41
N SER A 105 -25.30 16.65 31.34
CA SER A 105 -23.89 16.68 31.77
C SER A 105 -22.93 15.97 30.80
N VAL A 106 -23.45 15.04 29.98
CA VAL A 106 -22.65 14.23 29.03
C VAL A 106 -22.89 14.62 27.56
N SER A 107 -24.08 15.16 27.24
CA SER A 107 -24.47 15.55 25.88
C SER A 107 -24.74 17.06 25.77
N PRO A 108 -23.96 17.81 24.96
CA PRO A 108 -24.28 19.20 24.63
C PRO A 108 -25.65 19.38 23.96
N TYR A 109 -26.11 18.36 23.21
CA TYR A 109 -27.46 18.34 22.63
C TYR A 109 -28.54 18.34 23.73
N PHE A 110 -28.44 17.46 24.74
CA PHE A 110 -29.38 17.49 25.88
C PHE A 110 -29.17 18.66 26.83
N PHE A 111 -27.98 19.29 26.85
CA PHE A 111 -27.76 20.54 27.57
C PHE A 111 -28.56 21.69 26.94
N ALA A 112 -28.47 21.88 25.63
CA ALA A 112 -29.32 22.84 24.90
C ALA A 112 -30.80 22.43 24.98
N MET A 113 -31.07 21.13 24.80
CA MET A 113 -32.19 20.32 25.29
C MET A 113 -33.05 21.00 26.36
N PHE A 114 -32.52 21.00 27.58
CA PHE A 114 -33.28 21.30 28.79
C PHE A 114 -33.00 22.68 29.40
N ASN A 115 -31.97 23.39 28.93
CA ASN A 115 -31.60 24.72 29.44
C ASN A 115 -31.90 25.88 28.47
N GLY A 116 -32.34 25.60 27.24
CA GLY A 116 -32.76 26.62 26.26
C GLY A 116 -34.29 26.80 26.19
N ASP A 117 -34.73 27.85 25.51
CA ASP A 117 -36.15 28.23 25.34
C ASP A 117 -36.97 27.29 24.42
N MET A 118 -36.56 26.03 24.27
CA MET A 118 -37.23 25.01 23.46
C MET A 118 -38.37 24.36 24.26
N LYS A 119 -39.49 24.03 23.63
CA LYS A 119 -40.72 23.58 24.33
C LYS A 119 -40.47 22.34 25.20
N GLU A 120 -39.57 21.50 24.71
CA GLU A 120 -39.08 20.24 25.24
C GLU A 120 -38.53 20.37 26.68
N HIS A 121 -38.05 21.56 27.11
CA HIS A 121 -37.56 21.75 28.48
C HIS A 121 -38.63 21.48 29.54
N THR A 122 -39.88 21.90 29.27
CA THR A 122 -41.03 21.69 30.17
C THR A 122 -41.68 20.31 30.05
N LEU A 123 -41.38 19.54 29.00
CA LEU A 123 -42.04 18.26 28.76
C LEU A 123 -41.45 17.14 29.65
N PRO A 124 -42.30 16.20 30.14
CA PRO A 124 -41.87 14.99 30.83
C PRO A 124 -41.57 13.81 29.89
N GLU A 125 -42.02 13.89 28.63
CA GLU A 125 -41.74 12.95 27.56
C GLU A 125 -41.32 13.73 26.31
N VAL A 126 -40.20 13.33 25.70
CA VAL A 126 -39.66 13.94 24.47
C VAL A 126 -39.46 12.82 23.44
N GLU A 127 -39.96 13.04 22.24
CA GLU A 127 -39.83 12.10 21.13
C GLU A 127 -38.57 12.43 20.31
N LEU A 128 -37.74 11.42 20.09
CA LEU A 128 -36.53 11.51 19.28
C LEU A 128 -36.80 10.80 17.94
N HIS A 129 -36.74 11.58 16.86
CA HIS A 129 -36.86 11.08 15.49
C HIS A 129 -35.48 10.69 14.92
N ASP A 130 -35.49 9.90 13.85
CA ASP A 130 -34.31 9.52 13.05
C ASP A 130 -33.16 8.85 13.85
N LEU A 131 -33.51 8.17 14.94
CA LEU A 131 -32.59 7.46 15.83
C LEU A 131 -33.07 6.03 16.08
N ASP A 132 -32.13 5.09 16.13
CA ASP A 132 -32.38 3.69 16.50
C ASP A 132 -32.49 3.53 18.03
N SER A 133 -33.43 2.73 18.51
CA SER A 133 -33.69 2.61 19.95
C SER A 133 -32.58 1.84 20.69
N THR A 134 -31.91 0.89 20.05
CA THR A 134 -30.77 0.16 20.63
C THR A 134 -29.55 1.08 20.79
N ALA A 135 -29.32 1.97 19.83
CA ALA A 135 -28.28 3.00 19.95
C ALA A 135 -28.58 3.97 21.10
N ILE A 136 -29.86 4.31 21.32
CA ILE A 136 -30.25 5.21 22.41
C ILE A 136 -30.12 4.56 23.79
N ASP A 137 -30.50 3.30 24.02
CA ASP A 137 -30.27 2.68 25.34
C ASP A 137 -28.77 2.54 25.65
N LEU A 138 -27.93 2.18 24.65
CA LEU A 138 -26.47 2.12 24.81
C LEU A 138 -25.86 3.50 25.15
N LEU A 139 -26.32 4.58 24.51
CA LEU A 139 -25.85 5.94 24.79
C LEU A 139 -26.38 6.49 26.12
N VAL A 140 -27.61 6.14 26.50
CA VAL A 140 -28.17 6.47 27.82
C VAL A 140 -27.41 5.70 28.91
N GLU A 141 -27.15 4.40 28.75
CA GLU A 141 -26.34 3.63 29.69
C GLU A 141 -24.92 4.19 29.82
N TYR A 142 -24.26 4.49 28.71
CA TYR A 142 -22.94 5.15 28.70
C TYR A 142 -22.92 6.46 29.51
N ALA A 143 -24.00 7.26 29.46
CA ALA A 143 -24.09 8.50 30.21
C ALA A 143 -24.12 8.33 31.75
N TYR A 144 -24.43 7.12 32.25
CA TYR A 144 -24.33 6.78 33.69
C TYR A 144 -23.08 5.92 34.02
N SER A 145 -22.72 4.98 33.15
CA SER A 145 -21.64 4.01 33.41
C SER A 145 -20.24 4.53 33.04
N GLY A 146 -20.15 5.44 32.07
CA GLY A 146 -18.91 5.84 31.40
C GLY A 146 -18.32 4.76 30.49
N GLN A 147 -19.04 3.67 30.23
CA GLN A 147 -18.58 2.50 29.47
C GLN A 147 -19.55 2.16 28.34
N ILE A 148 -19.02 1.77 27.18
CA ILE A 148 -19.82 1.34 26.03
C ILE A 148 -19.07 0.27 25.24
N VAL A 149 -19.79 -0.75 24.77
CA VAL A 149 -19.25 -1.85 23.96
C VAL A 149 -19.64 -1.60 22.51
N ILE A 150 -18.63 -1.50 21.62
CA ILE A 150 -18.81 -1.27 20.20
C ILE A 150 -18.56 -2.57 19.45
N THR A 151 -19.53 -3.00 18.64
CA THR A 151 -19.48 -4.23 17.82
C THR A 151 -19.64 -3.88 16.34
N THR A 152 -19.49 -4.89 15.46
CA THR A 152 -19.78 -4.76 14.02
C THR A 152 -21.22 -4.38 13.73
N ASP A 153 -22.14 -4.78 14.61
CA ASP A 153 -23.58 -4.75 14.41
C ASP A 153 -24.16 -3.43 14.93
N ASN A 154 -23.65 -2.93 16.08
CA ASN A 154 -24.14 -1.68 16.65
C ASN A 154 -23.44 -0.41 16.11
N VAL A 155 -22.23 -0.50 15.55
CA VAL A 155 -21.46 0.69 15.14
C VAL A 155 -22.17 1.52 14.04
N GLN A 156 -22.96 0.86 13.19
CA GLN A 156 -23.72 1.53 12.11
C GLN A 156 -24.84 2.44 12.65
N VAL A 157 -25.50 2.04 13.74
CA VAL A 157 -26.55 2.86 14.40
C VAL A 157 -25.97 3.78 15.49
N LEU A 158 -24.84 3.43 16.07
CA LEU A 158 -24.19 4.16 17.16
C LEU A 158 -23.39 5.38 16.69
N LEU A 159 -22.71 5.33 15.53
CA LEU A 159 -21.99 6.49 15.00
C LEU A 159 -22.92 7.68 14.66
N PRO A 160 -24.07 7.50 13.98
CA PRO A 160 -25.00 8.59 13.70
C PRO A 160 -25.62 9.15 14.98
N ALA A 161 -26.06 8.26 15.89
CA ALA A 161 -26.68 8.66 17.15
C ALA A 161 -25.73 9.46 18.06
N SER A 162 -24.47 9.01 18.20
CA SER A 162 -23.44 9.76 18.94
C SER A 162 -23.02 11.06 18.24
N GLY A 163 -23.16 11.14 16.91
CA GLY A 163 -23.03 12.36 16.14
C GLY A 163 -24.13 13.39 16.44
N LEU A 164 -25.39 12.97 16.35
CA LEU A 164 -26.58 13.82 16.57
C LEU A 164 -26.65 14.30 18.03
N LEU A 165 -26.43 13.41 19.00
CA LEU A 165 -26.40 13.73 20.43
C LEU A 165 -25.08 14.40 20.88
N GLN A 166 -24.15 14.68 19.95
CA GLN A 166 -22.88 15.39 20.20
C GLN A 166 -21.97 14.72 21.25
N MET A 167 -22.03 13.38 21.34
CA MET A 167 -21.27 12.57 22.30
C MET A 167 -19.90 12.20 21.69
N HIS A 168 -19.03 13.20 21.62
CA HIS A 168 -17.78 13.17 20.85
C HIS A 168 -16.88 11.95 21.13
N GLU A 169 -16.68 11.57 22.40
CA GLU A 169 -15.85 10.42 22.79
C GLU A 169 -16.35 9.10 22.19
N VAL A 170 -17.67 8.88 22.19
CA VAL A 170 -18.29 7.68 21.61
C VAL A 170 -18.16 7.69 20.09
N ARG A 171 -18.38 8.85 19.46
CA ARG A 171 -18.22 9.03 18.02
C ARG A 171 -16.78 8.73 17.58
N GLU A 172 -15.78 9.22 18.32
CA GLU A 172 -14.37 8.92 18.05
C GLU A 172 -13.98 7.48 18.38
N ALA A 173 -14.62 6.84 19.38
CA ALA A 173 -14.46 5.40 19.60
C ALA A 173 -15.02 4.58 18.43
N CYS A 174 -16.19 4.95 17.89
CA CYS A 174 -16.77 4.32 16.70
C CYS A 174 -15.88 4.50 15.46
N CYS A 175 -15.37 5.72 15.20
CA CYS A 175 -14.41 5.96 14.12
C CYS A 175 -13.13 5.12 14.30
N ARG A 176 -12.57 5.04 15.52
CA ARG A 176 -11.39 4.20 15.81
C ARG A 176 -11.66 2.71 15.66
N PHE A 177 -12.89 2.24 15.91
CA PHE A 177 -13.30 0.86 15.66
C PHE A 177 -13.35 0.57 14.14
N LEU A 178 -14.04 1.41 13.36
CA LEU A 178 -14.14 1.26 11.90
C LEU A 178 -12.76 1.32 11.22
N LEU A 179 -11.86 2.21 11.65
CA LEU A 179 -10.48 2.28 11.14
C LEU A 179 -9.67 1.01 11.39
N ARG A 180 -9.96 0.24 12.44
CA ARG A 180 -9.32 -1.05 12.72
C ARG A 180 -9.90 -2.22 11.92
N GLN A 181 -11.09 -2.03 11.33
CA GLN A 181 -11.81 -3.03 10.54
C GLN A 181 -11.77 -2.73 9.03
N LEU A 182 -10.92 -1.79 8.58
CA LEU A 182 -10.74 -1.48 7.15
C LEU A 182 -10.19 -2.69 6.39
N HIS A 183 -10.97 -3.17 5.42
CA HIS A 183 -10.67 -4.28 4.53
C HIS A 183 -11.03 -3.88 3.09
N PRO A 184 -10.38 -4.43 2.03
CA PRO A 184 -10.68 -4.02 0.65
C PRO A 184 -12.13 -4.28 0.22
N THR A 185 -12.85 -5.17 0.91
CA THR A 185 -14.27 -5.50 0.66
C THR A 185 -15.29 -4.68 1.47
N ASN A 186 -14.86 -3.74 2.31
CA ASN A 186 -15.75 -2.86 3.08
C ASN A 186 -15.31 -1.37 3.07
N CYS A 187 -14.14 -1.06 2.51
CA CYS A 187 -13.57 0.29 2.59
C CYS A 187 -14.36 1.32 1.78
N LEU A 188 -15.14 0.91 0.77
CA LEU A 188 -16.02 1.80 0.03
C LEU A 188 -17.34 2.02 0.78
N GLY A 189 -17.90 0.96 1.39
CA GLY A 189 -19.03 1.07 2.32
C GLY A 189 -18.72 2.00 3.50
N ILE A 190 -17.57 1.81 4.17
CA ILE A 190 -17.11 2.66 5.29
C ILE A 190 -16.84 4.10 4.83
N ARG A 191 -16.34 4.32 3.60
CA ARG A 191 -16.17 5.66 3.01
C ARG A 191 -17.53 6.36 2.82
N SER A 192 -18.48 5.71 2.16
CA SER A 192 -19.82 6.26 1.90
C SER A 192 -20.58 6.56 3.19
N PHE A 193 -20.52 5.65 4.17
CA PHE A 193 -21.05 5.84 5.52
C PHE A 193 -20.40 7.03 6.24
N ALA A 194 -19.07 7.19 6.13
CA ALA A 194 -18.36 8.31 6.72
C ALA A 194 -18.72 9.66 6.09
N ASP A 195 -18.98 9.73 4.78
CA ASP A 195 -19.42 10.96 4.13
C ASP A 195 -20.88 11.32 4.52
N THR A 196 -21.78 10.32 4.48
CA THR A 196 -23.18 10.43 4.92
C THR A 196 -23.30 11.02 6.33
N HIS A 197 -22.37 10.69 7.23
CA HIS A 197 -22.32 11.19 8.60
C HIS A 197 -21.24 12.27 8.84
N SER A 198 -20.75 12.91 7.77
CA SER A 198 -19.79 14.04 7.80
C SER A 198 -18.49 13.77 8.60
N CYS A 199 -18.10 12.51 8.76
CA CYS A 199 -16.96 12.03 9.52
C CYS A 199 -15.67 12.14 8.69
N LYS A 200 -15.26 13.38 8.39
CA LYS A 200 -14.18 13.73 7.43
C LYS A 200 -12.87 12.97 7.63
N GLU A 201 -12.44 12.72 8.87
CA GLU A 201 -11.20 11.98 9.14
C GLU A 201 -11.32 10.49 8.77
N LEU A 202 -12.45 9.86 9.11
CA LEU A 202 -12.75 8.47 8.75
C LEU A 202 -12.83 8.35 7.22
N HIS A 203 -13.57 9.24 6.55
CA HIS A 203 -13.67 9.31 5.09
C HIS A 203 -12.29 9.46 4.42
N HIS A 204 -11.46 10.39 4.90
CA HIS A 204 -10.13 10.62 4.34
C HIS A 204 -9.21 9.39 4.48
N LYS A 205 -9.25 8.71 5.63
CA LYS A 205 -8.45 7.50 5.88
C LYS A 205 -8.96 6.29 5.09
N SER A 206 -10.27 6.08 4.98
CA SER A 206 -10.84 5.00 4.15
C SER A 206 -10.61 5.25 2.66
N HIS A 207 -10.68 6.51 2.19
CA HIS A 207 -10.33 6.88 0.82
C HIS A 207 -8.84 6.58 0.51
N ILE A 208 -7.90 7.00 1.38
CA ILE A 208 -6.47 6.65 1.21
C ILE A 208 -6.26 5.14 1.19
N TYR A 209 -6.92 4.39 2.08
CA TYR A 209 -6.86 2.93 2.10
C TYR A 209 -7.38 2.31 0.79
N ALA A 210 -8.48 2.83 0.24
CA ALA A 210 -9.04 2.37 -1.04
C ALA A 210 -8.09 2.64 -2.22
N LEU A 211 -7.42 3.81 -2.26
CA LEU A 211 -6.39 4.11 -3.26
C LEU A 211 -5.18 3.16 -3.16
N GLN A 212 -4.74 2.84 -1.94
CA GLN A 212 -3.59 1.98 -1.69
C GLN A 212 -3.86 0.50 -2.00
N ASN A 213 -5.10 0.05 -1.85
CA ASN A 213 -5.52 -1.34 -2.08
C ASN A 213 -6.37 -1.51 -3.36
N PHE A 214 -6.36 -0.53 -4.27
CA PHE A 214 -7.29 -0.45 -5.41
C PHE A 214 -7.37 -1.73 -6.26
N GLN A 215 -6.25 -2.44 -6.44
CA GLN A 215 -6.17 -3.72 -7.16
C GLN A 215 -7.10 -4.81 -6.61
N GLN A 216 -7.44 -4.77 -5.32
CA GLN A 216 -8.38 -5.70 -4.70
C GLN A 216 -9.79 -5.10 -4.64
N VAL A 217 -9.90 -3.80 -4.33
CA VAL A 217 -11.17 -3.06 -4.24
C VAL A 217 -11.96 -3.12 -5.55
N VAL A 218 -11.29 -2.99 -6.70
CA VAL A 218 -11.90 -3.05 -8.04
C VAL A 218 -12.59 -4.39 -8.36
N CYS A 219 -12.17 -5.47 -7.69
CA CYS A 219 -12.73 -6.81 -7.86
C CYS A 219 -13.96 -7.07 -6.97
N THR A 220 -14.44 -6.06 -6.24
CA THR A 220 -15.56 -6.19 -5.30
C THR A 220 -16.87 -5.64 -5.88
N GLU A 221 -17.99 -6.19 -5.43
CA GLU A 221 -19.33 -5.69 -5.81
C GLU A 221 -19.58 -4.27 -5.30
N GLU A 222 -18.99 -3.85 -4.15
CA GLU A 222 -19.06 -2.46 -3.66
C GLU A 222 -18.61 -1.46 -4.75
N PHE A 223 -17.53 -1.77 -5.49
CA PHE A 223 -17.03 -0.90 -6.55
C PHE A 223 -18.00 -0.79 -7.73
N LEU A 224 -18.68 -1.89 -8.11
CA LEU A 224 -19.66 -1.89 -9.20
C LEU A 224 -20.94 -1.13 -8.83
N LEU A 225 -21.28 -1.05 -7.55
CA LEU A 225 -22.45 -0.32 -7.03
C LEU A 225 -22.21 1.18 -6.81
N LEU A 226 -20.95 1.66 -6.84
CA LEU A 226 -20.65 3.09 -6.65
C LEU A 226 -21.34 4.00 -7.69
N PRO A 227 -21.75 5.23 -7.29
CA PRO A 227 -22.24 6.25 -8.22
C PRO A 227 -21.09 6.85 -9.06
N PHE A 228 -21.44 7.53 -10.14
CA PHE A 228 -20.48 8.07 -11.11
C PHE A 228 -19.40 8.96 -10.48
N ASP A 229 -19.78 9.93 -9.64
CA ASP A 229 -18.83 10.93 -9.12
C ASP A 229 -17.77 10.31 -8.18
N GLU A 230 -18.18 9.33 -7.36
CA GLU A 230 -17.27 8.58 -6.46
C GLU A 230 -16.24 7.72 -7.22
N VAL A 231 -16.62 7.23 -8.40
CA VAL A 231 -15.73 6.50 -9.33
C VAL A 231 -14.85 7.46 -10.12
N ASN A 232 -15.40 8.60 -10.57
CA ASN A 232 -14.65 9.64 -11.26
C ASN A 232 -13.52 10.17 -10.37
N ASP A 233 -13.81 10.47 -9.10
CA ASP A 233 -12.83 10.91 -8.10
C ASP A 233 -11.69 9.89 -7.93
N LEU A 234 -12.01 8.64 -7.61
CA LEU A 234 -11.03 7.55 -7.48
C LEU A 234 -10.11 7.43 -8.70
N ILE A 235 -10.68 7.40 -9.90
CA ILE A 235 -9.92 7.13 -11.14
C ILE A 235 -9.15 8.37 -11.62
N SER A 236 -9.59 9.58 -11.27
CA SER A 236 -8.82 10.81 -11.51
C SER A 236 -7.51 10.84 -10.70
N ASN A 237 -7.47 10.15 -9.56
CA ASN A 237 -6.43 10.31 -8.56
C ASN A 237 -5.04 9.80 -9.04
N SER A 238 -4.02 10.63 -8.86
CA SER A 238 -2.63 10.31 -9.23
C SER A 238 -1.93 9.33 -8.28
N GLN A 239 -2.51 9.13 -7.09
CA GLN A 239 -1.97 8.31 -6.00
C GLN A 239 -2.49 6.86 -6.03
N LEU A 240 -3.26 6.48 -7.06
CA LEU A 240 -3.82 5.14 -7.21
C LEU A 240 -2.72 4.06 -7.27
N ASN A 241 -2.84 3.02 -6.44
CA ASN A 241 -1.88 1.92 -6.45
C ASN A 241 -2.33 0.79 -7.40
N ILE A 242 -1.74 0.77 -8.58
CA ILE A 242 -2.05 -0.16 -9.69
C ILE A 242 -0.78 -0.87 -10.17
N SER A 243 -0.95 -2.03 -10.79
CA SER A 243 0.11 -2.76 -11.47
C SER A 243 0.30 -2.23 -12.91
N SER A 244 -0.82 -1.90 -13.56
CA SER A 244 -0.89 -1.38 -14.93
C SER A 244 -2.06 -0.40 -15.09
N GLU A 245 -2.07 0.41 -16.15
CA GLU A 245 -3.29 1.16 -16.56
C GLU A 245 -4.30 0.27 -17.29
N GLU A 246 -3.93 -0.97 -17.65
CA GLU A 246 -4.84 -1.99 -18.19
C GLU A 246 -5.83 -2.47 -17.11
N ASP A 247 -5.40 -2.49 -15.84
CA ASP A 247 -6.26 -2.70 -14.67
C ASP A 247 -7.32 -1.59 -14.57
N VAL A 248 -6.90 -0.32 -14.70
CA VAL A 248 -7.79 0.86 -14.62
C VAL A 248 -8.77 0.91 -15.80
N PHE A 249 -8.29 0.59 -17.00
CA PHE A 249 -9.12 0.46 -18.19
C PHE A 249 -10.21 -0.62 -18.00
N THR A 250 -9.81 -1.78 -17.48
CA THR A 250 -10.73 -2.89 -17.20
C THR A 250 -11.71 -2.52 -16.08
N ALA A 251 -11.28 -1.77 -15.06
CA ALA A 251 -12.14 -1.21 -14.00
C ALA A 251 -13.29 -0.37 -14.57
N VAL A 252 -12.96 0.61 -15.43
CA VAL A 252 -13.93 1.50 -16.10
C VAL A 252 -14.91 0.68 -16.93
N LEU A 253 -14.42 -0.24 -17.77
CA LEU A 253 -15.29 -1.05 -18.61
C LEU A 253 -16.21 -1.97 -17.80
N ASN A 254 -15.74 -2.57 -16.71
CA ASN A 254 -16.56 -3.43 -15.86
C ASN A 254 -17.66 -2.61 -15.15
N TRP A 255 -17.32 -1.44 -14.58
CA TRP A 255 -18.31 -0.55 -13.96
C TRP A 255 -19.37 -0.07 -14.96
N VAL A 256 -18.98 0.28 -16.19
CA VAL A 256 -19.95 0.68 -17.23
C VAL A 256 -20.78 -0.51 -17.72
N LYS A 257 -20.18 -1.68 -17.94
CA LYS A 257 -20.88 -2.88 -18.45
C LYS A 257 -21.91 -3.46 -17.46
N HIS A 258 -21.79 -3.15 -16.17
CA HIS A 258 -22.79 -3.47 -15.16
C HIS A 258 -24.14 -2.78 -15.39
N ASP A 259 -24.16 -1.58 -15.99
CA ASP A 259 -25.37 -0.85 -16.37
C ASP A 259 -25.10 -0.01 -17.62
N LEU A 260 -25.24 -0.66 -18.78
CA LEU A 260 -25.01 -0.02 -20.08
C LEU A 260 -26.04 1.07 -20.42
N ALA A 261 -27.23 1.05 -19.80
CA ALA A 261 -28.29 1.99 -20.11
C ALA A 261 -27.93 3.39 -19.59
N GLU A 262 -27.65 3.51 -18.29
CA GLU A 262 -27.35 4.80 -17.68
C GLU A 262 -25.85 5.15 -17.70
N ARG A 263 -24.93 4.17 -17.64
CA ARG A 263 -23.49 4.46 -17.48
C ARG A 263 -22.75 4.71 -18.79
N SER A 264 -23.32 4.32 -19.94
CA SER A 264 -22.70 4.53 -21.27
C SER A 264 -22.39 6.00 -21.56
N LYS A 265 -23.28 6.93 -21.19
CA LYS A 265 -23.07 8.38 -21.33
C LYS A 265 -21.86 8.93 -20.54
N HIS A 266 -21.37 8.19 -19.54
CA HIS A 266 -20.24 8.60 -18.68
C HIS A 266 -18.86 8.12 -19.18
N ILE A 267 -18.81 7.21 -20.17
CA ILE A 267 -17.54 6.65 -20.69
C ILE A 267 -16.51 7.73 -21.04
N PRO A 268 -16.81 8.79 -21.81
CA PRO A 268 -15.78 9.73 -22.27
C PRO A 268 -15.04 10.40 -21.11
N ARG A 269 -15.77 10.77 -20.06
CA ARG A 269 -15.22 11.47 -18.89
C ARG A 269 -14.39 10.55 -17.99
N LEU A 270 -14.78 9.28 -17.84
CA LEU A 270 -13.92 8.28 -17.17
C LEU A 270 -12.67 7.96 -18.00
N MET A 271 -12.80 7.84 -19.32
CA MET A 271 -11.68 7.56 -20.22
C MET A 271 -10.63 8.67 -20.27
N GLN A 272 -11.01 9.93 -20.03
CA GLN A 272 -10.07 11.05 -19.84
C GLN A 272 -9.16 10.90 -18.60
N HIS A 273 -9.52 10.01 -17.66
CA HIS A 273 -8.72 9.70 -16.47
C HIS A 273 -7.92 8.38 -16.59
N VAL A 274 -8.15 7.58 -17.64
CA VAL A 274 -7.34 6.39 -17.99
C VAL A 274 -6.11 6.83 -18.79
N ARG A 275 -4.92 6.37 -18.40
CA ARG A 275 -3.66 6.81 -19.04
C ARG A 275 -3.29 5.90 -20.22
N LEU A 276 -4.14 5.90 -21.25
CA LEU A 276 -3.97 5.10 -22.48
C LEU A 276 -2.55 5.17 -23.10
N PRO A 277 -1.82 6.30 -23.11
CA PRO A 277 -0.42 6.34 -23.58
C PRO A 277 0.57 5.43 -22.83
N LEU A 278 0.19 4.88 -21.67
CA LEU A 278 1.03 4.02 -20.84
C LEU A 278 0.61 2.54 -20.86
N VAL A 279 -0.49 2.21 -21.55
CA VAL A 279 -0.98 0.84 -21.81
C VAL A 279 -0.08 0.15 -22.85
N ASN A 280 0.10 -1.18 -22.78
CA ASN A 280 0.89 -1.92 -23.77
C ASN A 280 0.31 -1.76 -25.19
N ARG A 281 1.16 -1.59 -26.21
CA ARG A 281 0.75 -1.49 -27.63
C ARG A 281 -0.14 -2.66 -28.04
N GLU A 282 0.18 -3.88 -27.61
CA GLU A 282 -0.61 -5.07 -27.95
C GLU A 282 -2.02 -5.00 -27.37
N PHE A 283 -2.17 -4.63 -26.09
CA PHE A 283 -3.46 -4.44 -25.45
C PHE A 283 -4.26 -3.29 -26.13
N LEU A 284 -3.60 -2.18 -26.45
CA LEU A 284 -4.22 -1.04 -27.14
C LEU A 284 -4.84 -1.46 -28.50
N MET A 285 -4.10 -2.24 -29.30
CA MET A 285 -4.53 -2.67 -30.65
C MET A 285 -5.52 -3.85 -30.62
N THR A 286 -5.42 -4.75 -29.63
CA THR A 286 -6.25 -5.97 -29.58
C THR A 286 -7.52 -5.80 -28.76
N ARG A 287 -7.47 -5.04 -27.65
CA ARG A 287 -8.57 -4.88 -26.69
C ARG A 287 -9.23 -3.50 -26.79
N VAL A 288 -8.46 -2.42 -26.78
CA VAL A 288 -9.01 -1.05 -26.68
C VAL A 288 -9.70 -0.63 -27.98
N ASP A 289 -9.04 -0.79 -29.13
CA ASP A 289 -9.64 -0.43 -30.43
C ASP A 289 -10.89 -1.27 -30.80
N ASN A 290 -10.94 -2.53 -30.35
CA ASN A 290 -12.03 -3.46 -30.65
C ASN A 290 -13.24 -3.34 -29.70
N GLU A 291 -13.15 -2.56 -28.62
CA GLU A 291 -14.27 -2.32 -27.72
C GLU A 291 -15.26 -1.32 -28.37
N LYS A 292 -16.48 -1.78 -28.68
CA LYS A 292 -17.51 -0.99 -29.39
C LYS A 292 -17.77 0.36 -28.69
N LEU A 293 -17.89 0.33 -27.36
CA LEU A 293 -18.10 1.49 -26.49
C LEU A 293 -17.07 2.63 -26.68
N ILE A 294 -15.88 2.32 -27.19
CA ILE A 294 -14.80 3.27 -27.48
C ILE A 294 -14.83 3.67 -28.96
N ARG A 295 -15.07 2.70 -29.85
CA ARG A 295 -15.14 2.90 -31.30
C ARG A 295 -16.34 3.73 -31.76
N ASP A 296 -17.44 3.69 -31.01
CA ASP A 296 -18.70 4.37 -31.29
C ASP A 296 -18.74 5.83 -30.76
N ASN A 297 -17.76 6.24 -29.94
CA ASN A 297 -17.70 7.59 -29.35
C ASN A 297 -16.49 8.40 -29.86
N ASN A 298 -16.72 9.64 -30.32
CA ASN A 298 -15.68 10.48 -30.92
C ASN A 298 -14.57 10.88 -29.93
N ASP A 299 -14.91 11.31 -28.73
CA ASP A 299 -13.93 11.73 -27.71
C ASP A 299 -13.00 10.56 -27.35
N CYS A 300 -13.57 9.37 -27.17
CA CYS A 300 -12.81 8.15 -26.89
C CYS A 300 -11.84 7.78 -28.02
N ARG A 301 -12.21 8.02 -29.28
CA ARG A 301 -11.33 7.83 -30.45
C ARG A 301 -10.20 8.85 -30.48
N GLU A 302 -10.41 10.10 -30.07
CA GLU A 302 -9.33 11.09 -30.00
C GLU A 302 -8.28 10.73 -28.93
N LEU A 303 -8.73 10.24 -27.76
CA LEU A 303 -7.85 9.73 -26.70
C LEU A 303 -7.04 8.51 -27.17
N LEU A 304 -7.66 7.60 -27.94
CA LEU A 304 -7.00 6.44 -28.54
C LEU A 304 -5.97 6.87 -29.60
N LEU A 305 -6.31 7.80 -30.49
CA LEU A 305 -5.39 8.35 -31.49
C LEU A 305 -4.19 9.06 -30.85
N GLU A 306 -4.37 9.71 -29.69
CA GLU A 306 -3.27 10.28 -28.90
C GLU A 306 -2.32 9.21 -28.36
N ALA A 307 -2.85 8.14 -27.78
CA ALA A 307 -2.05 7.01 -27.32
C ALA A 307 -1.27 6.37 -28.49
N MET A 308 -1.93 6.14 -29.63
CA MET A 308 -1.27 5.65 -30.85
C MET A 308 -0.12 6.56 -31.29
N ARG A 309 -0.29 7.90 -31.28
CA ARG A 309 0.80 8.85 -31.57
C ARG A 309 1.97 8.72 -30.59
N TYR A 310 1.71 8.50 -29.30
CA TYR A 310 2.74 8.33 -28.26
C TYR A 310 3.53 7.02 -28.40
N HIS A 311 2.91 5.96 -28.92
CA HIS A 311 3.62 4.74 -29.35
C HIS A 311 4.43 4.96 -30.64
N LEU A 312 3.88 5.67 -31.62
CA LEU A 312 4.45 5.85 -32.96
C LEU A 312 5.65 6.81 -33.02
N ALA A 313 5.77 7.76 -32.09
CA ALA A 313 6.87 8.74 -32.06
C ALA A 313 7.60 8.80 -30.70
N PRO A 314 8.38 7.76 -30.32
CA PRO A 314 9.05 7.71 -29.02
C PRO A 314 10.02 8.87 -28.75
N GLU A 315 10.58 9.48 -29.79
CA GLU A 315 11.51 10.62 -29.73
C GLU A 315 10.82 11.91 -29.23
N ARG A 316 9.48 11.95 -29.31
CA ARG A 316 8.67 13.13 -29.01
C ARG A 316 7.87 13.01 -27.72
N ARG A 317 8.05 11.93 -26.94
CA ARG A 317 7.26 11.67 -25.71
C ARG A 317 7.39 12.82 -24.69
N CYS A 318 8.59 13.35 -24.48
CA CYS A 318 8.85 14.52 -23.64
C CYS A 318 8.20 15.82 -24.13
N ALA A 319 7.96 15.97 -25.43
CA ALA A 319 7.21 17.08 -26.02
C ALA A 319 5.69 16.86 -26.02
N LEU A 320 5.24 15.62 -25.81
CA LEU A 320 3.84 15.21 -25.64
C LEU A 320 3.44 15.10 -24.15
N SER A 321 4.24 15.69 -23.25
CA SER A 321 4.06 15.55 -21.80
C SER A 321 2.71 16.08 -21.32
N SER A 322 1.88 15.18 -20.77
CA SER A 322 0.57 15.48 -20.20
C SER A 322 0.32 14.64 -18.94
N THR A 323 -0.75 14.96 -18.20
CA THR A 323 -1.18 14.15 -17.03
C THR A 323 -1.49 12.69 -17.40
N ARG A 324 -1.76 12.38 -18.68
CA ARG A 324 -1.97 11.02 -19.21
C ARG A 324 -0.71 10.35 -19.75
N THR A 325 0.43 11.04 -19.87
CA THR A 325 1.73 10.42 -20.19
C THR A 325 2.65 10.25 -18.97
N MET A 326 2.25 10.76 -17.80
CA MET A 326 2.96 10.57 -16.53
C MET A 326 2.45 9.33 -15.79
N GLU A 327 3.33 8.60 -15.12
CA GLU A 327 2.99 7.42 -14.31
C GLU A 327 2.29 7.79 -12.98
N ARG A 328 1.50 6.86 -12.40
CA ARG A 328 0.89 7.04 -11.07
C ARG A 328 1.89 6.76 -9.96
N LYS A 329 2.01 7.70 -9.02
CA LYS A 329 2.95 7.68 -7.89
C LYS A 329 2.15 7.57 -6.58
N PRO A 330 1.92 6.38 -6.03
CA PRO A 330 1.07 6.18 -4.85
C PRO A 330 1.74 6.66 -3.57
N SER A 331 0.94 7.29 -2.70
CA SER A 331 1.40 7.80 -1.40
C SER A 331 1.79 6.66 -0.47
N GLY A 332 2.94 6.82 0.21
CA GLY A 332 3.51 5.79 1.09
C GLY A 332 4.34 4.72 0.38
N ALA A 333 4.57 4.82 -0.95
CA ALA A 333 5.55 4.02 -1.65
C ALA A 333 6.96 4.28 -1.07
N ASN A 334 7.63 3.21 -0.62
CA ASN A 334 8.95 3.30 0.02
C ASN A 334 10.02 2.91 -0.99
N PRO A 335 11.18 3.59 -1.04
CA PRO A 335 12.29 3.15 -1.86
C PRO A 335 12.83 1.82 -1.34
N TYR A 336 13.02 0.85 -2.22
CA TYR A 336 13.77 -0.38 -1.97
C TYR A 336 15.06 -0.33 -2.79
N LEU A 337 16.16 -0.82 -2.23
CA LEU A 337 17.43 -0.95 -2.93
C LEU A 337 17.61 -2.40 -3.38
N PHE A 338 17.97 -2.61 -4.64
CA PHE A 338 18.18 -3.95 -5.21
C PHE A 338 19.66 -4.16 -5.54
N ALA A 339 20.21 -5.27 -5.07
CA ALA A 339 21.51 -5.80 -5.49
C ALA A 339 21.26 -6.99 -6.43
N VAL A 340 21.93 -7.01 -7.59
CA VAL A 340 21.58 -7.93 -8.69
C VAL A 340 22.83 -8.45 -9.38
N GLY A 341 23.07 -9.76 -9.28
CA GLY A 341 24.19 -10.46 -9.91
C GLY A 341 25.55 -9.94 -9.45
N GLY A 342 26.44 -9.68 -10.41
CA GLY A 342 27.83 -9.30 -10.15
C GLY A 342 28.79 -10.49 -10.22
N GLY A 343 29.89 -10.41 -9.47
CA GLY A 343 30.94 -11.42 -9.49
C GLY A 343 31.82 -11.34 -8.26
N SER A 344 32.14 -12.50 -7.69
CA SER A 344 33.20 -12.70 -6.70
C SER A 344 34.53 -12.96 -7.40
N LEU A 345 35.59 -13.27 -6.65
CA LEU A 345 36.91 -13.62 -7.19
C LEU A 345 36.91 -14.85 -8.10
N PHE A 346 35.93 -15.75 -7.95
CA PHE A 346 35.91 -17.07 -8.61
C PHE A 346 34.58 -17.41 -9.30
N ALA A 347 33.50 -16.66 -9.06
CA ALA A 347 32.17 -16.94 -9.62
C ALA A 347 31.48 -15.66 -10.11
N ILE A 348 30.54 -15.82 -11.05
CA ILE A 348 29.62 -14.78 -11.52
C ILE A 348 28.22 -15.18 -11.09
N HIS A 349 27.49 -14.25 -10.49
CA HIS A 349 26.27 -14.55 -9.76
C HIS A 349 25.02 -14.26 -10.60
N ALA A 350 23.98 -15.07 -10.39
CA ALA A 350 22.61 -14.80 -10.80
C ALA A 350 21.74 -14.33 -9.63
N GLU A 351 22.23 -14.52 -8.40
CA GLU A 351 21.57 -14.18 -7.14
C GLU A 351 21.24 -12.69 -7.07
N CYS A 352 20.13 -12.40 -6.41
CA CYS A 352 19.57 -11.06 -6.29
C CYS A 352 19.03 -10.86 -4.88
N GLU A 353 19.18 -9.66 -4.34
CA GLU A 353 18.77 -9.30 -2.99
C GLU A 353 18.06 -7.94 -3.00
N VAL A 354 17.12 -7.75 -2.08
CA VAL A 354 16.45 -6.49 -1.83
C VAL A 354 16.68 -6.03 -0.38
N TYR A 355 17.01 -4.76 -0.20
CA TYR A 355 17.10 -4.10 1.09
C TYR A 355 15.84 -3.29 1.37
N ASN A 356 15.25 -3.54 2.54
CA ASN A 356 14.07 -2.86 3.05
C ASN A 356 14.46 -1.84 4.14
N PRO A 357 14.45 -0.52 3.87
CA PRO A 357 14.83 0.49 4.86
C PRO A 357 13.86 0.65 6.03
N LYS A 358 12.68 -0.03 6.02
CA LYS A 358 11.77 -0.07 7.16
C LYS A 358 12.11 -1.15 8.19
N THR A 359 12.78 -2.21 7.77
CA THR A 359 13.19 -3.33 8.65
C THR A 359 14.70 -3.39 8.87
N ASP A 360 15.48 -2.56 8.16
CA ASP A 360 16.95 -2.57 8.14
C ASP A 360 17.52 -3.97 7.81
N THR A 361 16.89 -4.64 6.84
CA THR A 361 17.26 -6.00 6.44
C THR A 361 17.40 -6.13 4.92
N TRP A 362 18.41 -6.90 4.52
CA TRP A 362 18.47 -7.52 3.20
C TRP A 362 17.62 -8.80 3.18
N SER A 363 17.12 -9.18 2.01
CA SER A 363 16.38 -10.41 1.79
C SER A 363 16.62 -10.91 0.37
N SER A 364 16.85 -12.21 0.22
CA SER A 364 17.00 -12.83 -1.10
C SER A 364 15.69 -12.75 -1.88
N ILE A 365 15.79 -12.44 -3.18
CA ILE A 365 14.69 -12.46 -4.15
C ILE A 365 15.01 -13.48 -5.25
N ALA A 366 14.08 -13.71 -6.19
CA ALA A 366 14.32 -14.64 -7.28
C ALA A 366 15.63 -14.30 -8.02
N PRO A 367 16.49 -15.28 -8.33
CA PRO A 367 17.69 -15.06 -9.14
C PRO A 367 17.32 -14.80 -10.60
N MET A 368 18.19 -14.09 -11.31
CA MET A 368 18.11 -13.97 -12.78
C MET A 368 18.20 -15.35 -13.45
N GLN A 369 17.63 -15.47 -14.64
CA GLN A 369 17.74 -16.68 -15.46
C GLN A 369 19.19 -16.91 -15.93
N TRP A 370 19.95 -15.82 -16.10
CA TRP A 370 21.35 -15.85 -16.49
C TRP A 370 22.23 -15.15 -15.45
N ARG A 371 23.36 -15.77 -15.10
CA ARG A 371 24.39 -15.15 -14.24
C ARG A 371 25.09 -14.01 -15.00
N ARG A 372 25.24 -12.83 -14.38
CA ARG A 372 25.67 -11.60 -15.08
C ARG A 372 26.57 -10.74 -14.21
N SER A 373 27.78 -10.48 -14.69
CA SER A 373 28.66 -9.42 -14.18
C SER A 373 28.74 -8.25 -15.16
N ARG A 374 29.04 -7.04 -14.67
CA ARG A 374 29.30 -5.85 -15.53
C ARG A 374 28.15 -5.49 -16.50
N SER A 375 26.91 -5.88 -16.17
CA SER A 375 25.68 -5.52 -16.86
C SER A 375 25.29 -4.05 -16.59
N GLY A 376 24.36 -3.53 -17.40
CA GLY A 376 23.62 -2.33 -17.05
C GLY A 376 22.37 -2.70 -16.26
N VAL A 377 22.08 -1.98 -15.18
CA VAL A 377 20.84 -2.13 -14.39
C VAL A 377 20.12 -0.77 -14.33
N THR A 378 18.80 -0.74 -14.56
CA THR A 378 18.00 0.49 -14.42
C THR A 378 16.55 0.21 -14.03
N GLY A 379 15.91 1.13 -13.29
CA GLY A 379 14.50 1.05 -12.93
C GLY A 379 13.61 1.86 -13.88
N LEU A 380 12.47 1.29 -14.27
CA LEU A 380 11.46 1.96 -15.09
C LEU A 380 10.09 1.31 -14.83
N ARG A 381 9.02 2.11 -14.65
CA ARG A 381 7.64 1.62 -14.47
C ARG A 381 7.47 0.58 -13.35
N ARG A 382 8.14 0.81 -12.22
CA ARG A 382 8.22 -0.10 -11.06
C ARG A 382 8.88 -1.46 -11.33
N LEU A 383 9.35 -1.72 -12.55
CA LEU A 383 10.13 -2.89 -12.93
C LEU A 383 11.62 -2.55 -12.91
N LEU A 384 12.45 -3.57 -12.70
CA LEU A 384 13.92 -3.46 -12.74
C LEU A 384 14.43 -4.19 -13.98
N TYR A 385 15.25 -3.53 -14.80
CA TYR A 385 15.76 -4.07 -16.05
C TYR A 385 17.27 -4.30 -15.95
N VAL A 386 17.72 -5.48 -16.38
CA VAL A 386 19.13 -5.86 -16.48
C VAL A 386 19.46 -6.15 -17.93
N VAL A 387 20.48 -5.46 -18.46
CA VAL A 387 20.83 -5.48 -19.87
C VAL A 387 22.29 -5.86 -20.06
N GLY A 388 22.53 -6.85 -20.93
CA GLY A 388 23.87 -7.31 -21.30
C GLY A 388 24.67 -7.83 -20.10
N GLY A 389 25.95 -7.48 -20.05
CA GLY A 389 26.92 -7.97 -19.08
C GLY A 389 27.78 -9.10 -19.62
N TYR A 390 28.40 -9.86 -18.72
CA TYR A 390 29.33 -10.96 -19.02
C TYR A 390 29.05 -12.14 -18.08
N ASP A 391 28.89 -13.35 -18.63
CA ASP A 391 28.43 -14.55 -17.90
C ASP A 391 29.56 -15.45 -17.36
N GLY A 392 30.82 -15.16 -17.71
CA GLY A 392 31.97 -16.04 -17.43
C GLY A 392 32.70 -16.48 -18.69
N ALA A 393 31.98 -16.65 -19.80
CA ALA A 393 32.53 -17.07 -21.09
C ALA A 393 32.34 -16.00 -22.20
N SER A 394 31.31 -15.15 -22.11
CA SER A 394 30.95 -14.23 -23.18
C SER A 394 30.26 -12.95 -22.70
N ASP A 395 30.45 -11.86 -23.46
CA ASP A 395 29.64 -10.65 -23.36
C ASP A 395 28.25 -10.90 -23.97
N LEU A 396 27.19 -10.42 -23.31
CA LEU A 396 25.79 -10.78 -23.58
C LEU A 396 25.03 -9.71 -24.37
N ALA A 397 24.14 -10.15 -25.26
CA ALA A 397 23.10 -9.31 -25.88
C ALA A 397 21.74 -9.42 -25.17
N THR A 398 21.52 -10.49 -24.40
CA THR A 398 20.25 -10.74 -23.71
C THR A 398 19.97 -9.71 -22.63
N ALA A 399 18.70 -9.51 -22.32
CA ALA A 399 18.22 -8.66 -21.24
C ALA A 399 17.04 -9.33 -20.52
N GLU A 400 16.83 -8.96 -19.26
CA GLU A 400 15.79 -9.50 -18.39
C GLU A 400 15.10 -8.35 -17.62
N CYS A 401 13.83 -8.51 -17.30
CA CYS A 401 13.10 -7.61 -16.40
C CYS A 401 12.58 -8.37 -15.18
N TYR A 402 12.67 -7.74 -14.01
CA TYR A 402 12.16 -8.23 -12.74
C TYR A 402 10.89 -7.48 -12.35
N ASN A 403 9.88 -8.23 -11.96
CA ASN A 403 8.65 -7.69 -11.38
C ASN A 403 8.64 -7.96 -9.85
N PRO A 404 8.72 -6.91 -9.02
CA PRO A 404 8.74 -7.06 -7.56
C PRO A 404 7.40 -7.49 -6.96
N LEU A 405 6.29 -7.40 -7.70
CA LEU A 405 4.96 -7.76 -7.19
C LEU A 405 4.71 -9.27 -7.17
N ASN A 406 5.34 -10.02 -8.09
CA ASN A 406 5.24 -11.47 -8.16
C ASN A 406 6.58 -12.20 -7.92
N ASN A 407 7.67 -11.46 -7.68
CA ASN A 407 9.03 -11.98 -7.48
C ASN A 407 9.50 -12.88 -8.65
N THR A 408 9.40 -12.40 -9.90
CA THR A 408 9.83 -13.14 -11.09
C THR A 408 10.74 -12.34 -12.02
N TRP A 409 11.69 -13.03 -12.66
CA TRP A 409 12.48 -12.54 -13.79
C TRP A 409 11.95 -13.10 -15.10
N SER A 410 11.64 -12.20 -16.04
CA SER A 410 11.25 -12.53 -17.41
C SER A 410 12.33 -12.09 -18.39
N ALA A 411 12.70 -12.96 -19.33
CA ALA A 411 13.55 -12.57 -20.45
C ALA A 411 12.80 -11.57 -21.36
N ILE A 412 13.50 -10.55 -21.83
CA ILE A 412 13.00 -9.60 -22.85
C ILE A 412 13.84 -9.70 -24.12
N THR A 413 13.38 -9.06 -25.19
CA THR A 413 14.08 -8.97 -26.47
C THR A 413 15.56 -8.62 -26.27
N PRO A 414 16.50 -9.35 -26.89
CA PRO A 414 17.93 -9.03 -26.82
C PRO A 414 18.25 -7.76 -27.61
N MET A 415 19.34 -7.08 -27.23
CA MET A 415 19.97 -6.02 -28.02
C MET A 415 20.45 -6.55 -29.38
N GLY A 416 20.60 -5.66 -30.36
CA GLY A 416 21.24 -5.98 -31.63
C GLY A 416 22.75 -6.20 -31.51
N THR A 417 23.39 -5.57 -30.53
CA THR A 417 24.81 -5.76 -30.22
C THR A 417 24.98 -6.35 -28.81
N LYS A 418 25.90 -7.31 -28.63
CA LYS A 418 26.28 -7.79 -27.29
C LYS A 418 27.18 -6.77 -26.58
N ARG A 419 26.94 -6.51 -25.29
CA ARG A 419 27.59 -5.42 -24.54
C ARG A 419 27.80 -5.78 -23.07
N SER A 420 29.03 -5.69 -22.58
CA SER A 420 29.31 -5.50 -21.15
C SER A 420 29.90 -4.11 -20.88
N CYS A 421 29.98 -3.72 -19.61
CA CYS A 421 30.59 -2.46 -19.17
C CYS A 421 29.92 -1.19 -19.76
N LEU A 422 28.67 -1.31 -20.23
CA LEU A 422 27.86 -0.23 -20.81
C LEU A 422 27.49 0.87 -19.80
N GLY A 423 27.19 2.06 -20.31
CA GLY A 423 26.33 3.02 -19.62
C GLY A 423 24.86 2.69 -19.87
N ILE A 424 23.99 2.90 -18.88
CA ILE A 424 22.55 2.68 -18.98
C ILE A 424 21.78 3.77 -18.23
N CYS A 425 20.63 4.18 -18.74
CA CYS A 425 19.67 5.02 -18.03
C CYS A 425 18.25 4.83 -18.56
N SER A 426 17.24 4.95 -17.68
CA SER A 426 15.86 5.17 -18.08
C SER A 426 15.59 6.67 -18.28
N PHE A 427 14.88 7.03 -19.35
CA PHE A 427 14.43 8.39 -19.64
C PHE A 427 13.16 8.34 -20.49
N ASP A 428 12.17 9.19 -20.20
CA ASP A 428 11.00 9.42 -21.07
C ASP A 428 10.22 8.14 -21.46
N GLY A 429 10.04 7.23 -20.50
CA GLY A 429 9.39 5.92 -20.71
C GLY A 429 10.21 4.89 -21.47
N LEU A 430 11.50 5.16 -21.73
CA LEU A 430 12.42 4.38 -22.58
C LEU A 430 13.69 4.02 -21.80
N ILE A 431 14.43 3.00 -22.26
CA ILE A 431 15.75 2.62 -21.71
C ILE A 431 16.81 2.84 -22.77
N TYR A 432 17.90 3.52 -22.42
CA TYR A 432 19.01 3.83 -23.32
C TYR A 432 20.28 3.13 -22.82
N VAL A 433 21.01 2.47 -23.72
CA VAL A 433 22.32 1.84 -23.45
C VAL A 433 23.40 2.41 -24.35
N CYS A 434 24.48 2.90 -23.75
CA CYS A 434 25.54 3.62 -24.46
C CYS A 434 26.88 2.89 -24.36
N GLY A 435 27.52 2.69 -25.51
CA GLY A 435 28.88 2.13 -25.60
C GLY A 435 28.98 0.73 -25.02
N GLY A 436 30.00 0.51 -24.17
CA GLY A 436 30.37 -0.80 -23.62
C GLY A 436 31.46 -1.51 -24.43
N TYR A 437 31.50 -2.83 -24.29
CA TYR A 437 32.48 -3.72 -24.93
C TYR A 437 31.75 -4.95 -25.50
N ASP A 438 32.03 -5.31 -26.75
CA ASP A 438 31.37 -6.43 -27.48
C ASP A 438 32.13 -7.76 -27.43
N GLY A 439 33.19 -7.85 -26.62
CA GLY A 439 34.12 -8.99 -26.60
C GLY A 439 35.42 -8.75 -27.40
N ALA A 440 35.41 -7.84 -28.38
CA ALA A 440 36.56 -7.50 -29.23
C ALA A 440 36.90 -5.99 -29.27
N SER A 441 35.90 -5.12 -29.18
CA SER A 441 36.01 -3.68 -29.42
C SER A 441 35.31 -2.85 -28.33
N CYS A 442 35.79 -1.62 -28.12
CA CYS A 442 35.11 -0.62 -27.30
C CYS A 442 34.14 0.18 -28.18
N LEU A 443 32.90 0.31 -27.75
CA LEU A 443 31.79 0.77 -28.56
C LEU A 443 31.48 2.26 -28.33
N SER A 444 31.05 2.95 -29.39
CA SER A 444 30.43 4.29 -29.32
C SER A 444 28.91 4.27 -29.60
N SER A 445 28.40 3.20 -30.20
CA SER A 445 26.99 3.08 -30.57
C SER A 445 26.05 3.10 -29.36
N MET A 446 24.86 3.68 -29.55
CA MET A 446 23.76 3.65 -28.60
C MET A 446 22.64 2.76 -29.13
N GLU A 447 21.98 2.02 -28.25
CA GLU A 447 20.71 1.34 -28.52
C GLU A 447 19.65 1.81 -27.51
N ARG A 448 18.38 1.75 -27.90
CA ARG A 448 17.24 2.17 -27.07
C ARG A 448 16.14 1.11 -27.10
N PHE A 449 15.67 0.69 -25.92
CA PHE A 449 14.52 -0.19 -25.74
C PHE A 449 13.26 0.59 -25.39
N ASP A 450 12.14 0.17 -25.95
CA ASP A 450 10.80 0.67 -25.58
C ASP A 450 9.93 -0.44 -24.97
N PRO A 451 9.71 -0.44 -23.64
CA PRO A 451 8.84 -1.41 -22.98
C PRO A 451 7.39 -1.44 -23.49
N LEU A 452 6.91 -0.35 -24.13
CA LEU A 452 5.57 -0.31 -24.73
C LEU A 452 5.44 -1.09 -26.04
N THR A 453 6.55 -1.43 -26.69
CA THR A 453 6.54 -2.09 -28.00
C THR A 453 7.35 -3.38 -28.04
N GLY A 454 8.27 -3.58 -27.08
CA GLY A 454 9.14 -4.75 -26.96
C GLY A 454 10.37 -4.70 -27.86
N ILE A 455 10.71 -3.54 -28.44
CA ILE A 455 11.67 -3.41 -29.53
C ILE A 455 12.92 -2.63 -29.08
N TRP A 456 14.09 -3.09 -29.52
CA TRP A 456 15.34 -2.33 -29.51
C TRP A 456 15.53 -1.61 -30.86
N CYS A 457 15.86 -0.32 -30.80
CA CYS A 457 16.27 0.47 -31.95
C CYS A 457 17.72 0.93 -31.80
N SER A 458 18.49 0.89 -32.88
CA SER A 458 19.78 1.60 -32.96
C SER A 458 19.55 3.11 -32.88
N CYS A 459 20.48 3.84 -32.28
CA CYS A 459 20.42 5.28 -32.11
C CYS A 459 21.78 5.92 -32.49
N PRO A 460 21.82 7.25 -32.72
CA PRO A 460 23.04 7.98 -33.02
C PRO A 460 24.18 7.63 -32.04
N ALA A 461 25.36 7.35 -32.59
CA ALA A 461 26.53 6.96 -31.81
C ALA A 461 27.22 8.18 -31.17
N MET A 462 27.83 7.96 -30.00
CA MET A 462 28.72 8.95 -29.37
C MET A 462 29.92 9.25 -30.28
N ASN A 463 30.48 10.45 -30.15
CA ASN A 463 31.71 10.83 -30.84
C ASN A 463 32.90 10.02 -30.33
N THR A 464 32.91 9.67 -29.03
CA THR A 464 33.94 8.86 -28.39
C THR A 464 33.41 7.47 -28.04
N ARG A 465 34.18 6.42 -28.36
CA ARG A 465 33.92 5.05 -27.86
C ARG A 465 34.24 4.94 -26.37
N ARG A 466 33.36 4.32 -25.58
CA ARG A 466 33.44 4.32 -24.11
C ARG A 466 32.95 2.99 -23.51
N ARG A 467 33.82 2.31 -22.77
CA ARG A 467 33.44 1.27 -21.79
C ARG A 467 33.68 1.77 -20.37
N TYR A 468 32.90 1.28 -19.40
CA TYR A 468 32.86 1.77 -18.02
C TYR A 468 32.50 3.27 -17.89
N CYS A 469 31.80 3.84 -18.87
CA CYS A 469 31.14 5.13 -18.74
C CYS A 469 29.92 5.04 -17.81
N ARG A 470 29.35 6.19 -17.48
CA ARG A 470 28.03 6.29 -16.86
C ARG A 470 27.12 7.21 -17.64
N ASN A 471 25.83 6.90 -17.59
CA ASN A 471 24.79 7.76 -18.11
C ASN A 471 24.11 8.45 -16.93
N ALA A 472 23.82 9.74 -17.08
CA ALA A 472 22.96 10.50 -16.18
C ALA A 472 21.90 11.25 -16.98
N VAL A 473 20.74 11.50 -16.38
CA VAL A 473 19.65 12.28 -16.98
C VAL A 473 19.55 13.61 -16.24
N VAL A 474 19.68 14.71 -16.98
CA VAL A 474 19.56 16.10 -16.50
C VAL A 474 18.94 16.92 -17.63
N ASP A 475 18.10 17.91 -17.34
CA ASP A 475 17.51 18.82 -18.35
C ASP A 475 16.99 18.13 -19.62
N ASN A 476 16.16 17.08 -19.43
CA ASN A 476 15.59 16.26 -20.51
C ASN A 476 16.62 15.68 -21.50
N SER A 477 17.88 15.54 -21.07
CA SER A 477 19.03 15.15 -21.87
C SER A 477 19.80 14.01 -21.20
N ILE A 478 20.46 13.16 -21.99
CA ILE A 478 21.27 12.04 -21.51
C ILE A 478 22.74 12.43 -21.60
N TYR A 479 23.49 12.31 -20.51
CA TYR A 479 24.91 12.64 -20.43
C TYR A 479 25.76 11.37 -20.30
N ALA A 480 26.62 11.11 -21.28
CA ALA A 480 27.61 10.03 -21.24
C ALA A 480 28.94 10.56 -20.66
N ILE A 481 29.32 10.04 -19.49
CA ILE A 481 30.36 10.62 -18.63
C ILE A 481 31.58 9.68 -18.55
N GLY A 482 32.74 10.19 -18.95
CA GLY A 482 34.04 9.52 -18.78
C GLY A 482 34.11 8.15 -19.46
N GLY A 483 34.71 7.18 -18.76
CA GLY A 483 34.94 5.82 -19.25
C GLY A 483 36.36 5.59 -19.74
N PHE A 484 36.54 4.55 -20.55
CA PHE A 484 37.81 4.11 -21.13
C PHE A 484 37.60 3.76 -22.61
N ASP A 485 38.48 4.21 -23.50
CA ASP A 485 38.35 4.06 -24.97
C ASP A 485 39.21 2.92 -25.57
N SER A 486 39.60 1.95 -24.74
CA SER A 486 40.65 0.95 -25.00
C SER A 486 42.10 1.47 -24.97
N THR A 487 42.34 2.77 -24.83
CA THR A 487 43.71 3.35 -24.78
C THR A 487 43.87 4.35 -23.64
N ASN A 488 42.89 5.24 -23.43
CA ASN A 488 42.90 6.29 -22.44
C ASN A 488 41.64 6.26 -21.55
N TYR A 489 41.82 6.62 -20.28
CA TYR A 489 40.72 7.05 -19.43
C TYR A 489 40.21 8.41 -19.90
N GLN A 490 38.90 8.58 -19.96
CA GLN A 490 38.25 9.78 -20.49
C GLN A 490 37.85 10.75 -19.37
N ALA A 491 38.09 12.04 -19.62
CA ALA A 491 37.53 13.16 -18.84
C ALA A 491 36.35 13.82 -19.57
N SER A 492 36.24 13.58 -20.88
CA SER A 492 35.21 14.12 -21.75
C SER A 492 33.82 13.65 -21.36
N VAL A 493 32.83 14.53 -21.58
CA VAL A 493 31.41 14.28 -21.37
C VAL A 493 30.67 14.68 -22.65
N GLU A 494 29.67 13.89 -23.04
CA GLU A 494 28.84 14.14 -24.22
C GLU A 494 27.37 14.17 -23.81
N ARG A 495 26.61 15.13 -24.35
CA ARG A 495 25.16 15.30 -24.14
C ARG A 495 24.43 14.80 -25.39
N PHE A 496 23.45 13.92 -25.20
CA PHE A 496 22.45 13.55 -26.19
C PHE A 496 21.10 14.17 -25.83
N ASP A 497 20.48 14.84 -26.79
CA ASP A 497 19.07 15.24 -26.71
C ASP A 497 18.26 14.38 -27.69
N PRO A 498 17.32 13.54 -27.22
CA PRO A 498 16.51 12.70 -28.11
C PRO A 498 15.68 13.47 -29.15
N ARG A 499 15.48 14.78 -28.95
CA ARG A 499 14.76 15.67 -29.88
C ARG A 499 15.66 16.22 -30.97
N GLU A 500 16.95 16.43 -30.68
CA GLU A 500 17.97 16.86 -31.63
C GLU A 500 18.53 15.68 -32.44
N GLY A 501 18.61 14.49 -31.83
CA GLY A 501 19.15 13.29 -32.46
C GLY A 501 20.67 13.29 -32.64
N THR A 502 21.40 14.08 -31.84
CA THR A 502 22.85 14.26 -31.96
C THR A 502 23.56 14.20 -30.62
N TRP A 503 24.85 13.84 -30.63
CA TRP A 503 25.73 13.88 -29.46
C TRP A 503 26.61 15.13 -29.52
N ASN A 504 26.37 16.07 -28.61
CA ASN A 504 27.12 17.31 -28.49
C ASN A 504 28.16 17.21 -27.36
N PRO A 505 29.44 17.58 -27.57
CA PRO A 505 30.42 17.62 -26.49
C PRO A 505 30.10 18.75 -25.49
N VAL A 506 30.31 18.49 -24.20
CA VAL A 506 30.13 19.49 -23.12
C VAL A 506 31.43 19.59 -22.28
N PRO A 507 31.58 20.59 -21.38
CA PRO A 507 32.80 20.77 -20.61
C PRO A 507 33.26 19.49 -19.89
N SER A 508 34.55 19.19 -20.01
CA SER A 508 35.15 17.96 -19.47
C SER A 508 35.34 18.02 -17.96
N MET A 509 35.32 16.85 -17.32
CA MET A 509 35.65 16.71 -15.91
C MET A 509 37.09 17.14 -15.60
N SER A 510 37.33 17.64 -14.39
CA SER A 510 38.67 17.99 -13.88
C SER A 510 39.61 16.79 -13.68
N SER A 511 39.16 15.56 -13.91
CA SER A 511 40.02 14.36 -13.92
C SER A 511 39.45 13.29 -14.85
N ARG A 512 40.33 12.53 -15.51
CA ARG A 512 39.97 11.34 -16.30
C ARG A 512 39.51 10.22 -15.37
N ARG A 513 38.36 9.59 -15.64
CA ARG A 513 37.72 8.61 -14.73
C ARG A 513 36.92 7.54 -15.48
N SER A 514 36.89 6.32 -14.95
CA SER A 514 36.03 5.21 -15.40
C SER A 514 35.42 4.49 -14.20
N SER A 515 34.41 3.64 -14.43
CA SER A 515 33.80 2.76 -13.41
C SER A 515 33.17 3.49 -12.22
N LEU A 516 32.73 4.73 -12.43
CA LEU A 516 32.11 5.58 -11.40
C LEU A 516 30.76 5.05 -10.91
N TRP A 517 30.17 5.72 -9.92
CA TRP A 517 28.71 5.77 -9.74
C TRP A 517 28.25 7.23 -9.90
N SER A 518 27.10 7.44 -10.53
CA SER A 518 26.55 8.77 -10.82
C SER A 518 25.05 8.78 -10.57
N SER A 519 24.60 9.71 -9.73
CA SER A 519 23.18 9.92 -9.43
C SER A 519 22.87 11.41 -9.47
N CYS A 520 21.78 11.79 -10.16
CA CYS A 520 21.27 13.15 -10.13
C CYS A 520 20.30 13.30 -8.94
N PHE A 521 20.52 14.31 -8.10
CA PHE A 521 19.63 14.72 -7.00
C PHE A 521 19.41 16.22 -7.14
N GLU A 522 18.15 16.64 -7.31
CA GLU A 522 17.71 18.05 -7.37
C GLU A 522 18.72 19.00 -8.05
N TRP A 523 18.83 18.86 -9.38
CA TRP A 523 19.72 19.63 -10.27
C TRP A 523 21.23 19.43 -10.04
N THR A 524 21.64 18.62 -9.07
CA THR A 524 23.04 18.34 -8.75
C THR A 524 23.43 16.92 -9.14
N LEU A 525 24.42 16.78 -10.03
CA LEU A 525 25.01 15.48 -10.34
C LEU A 525 26.05 15.08 -9.30
N VAL A 526 25.74 14.08 -8.47
CA VAL A 526 26.65 13.55 -7.45
C VAL A 526 27.41 12.35 -8.00
N LEU A 527 28.74 12.44 -7.99
CA LEU A 527 29.66 11.40 -8.47
C LEU A 527 30.37 10.71 -7.29
N TYR A 528 30.04 9.44 -7.05
CA TYR A 528 30.65 8.64 -5.99
C TYR A 528 31.82 7.79 -6.51
N ARG A 529 32.80 7.59 -5.63
CA ARG A 529 34.00 6.76 -5.85
C ARG A 529 34.02 5.61 -4.84
N TRP A 530 33.97 4.37 -5.33
CA TRP A 530 34.56 3.23 -4.60
C TRP A 530 36.09 3.29 -4.71
N LYS A 531 36.78 2.90 -3.64
CA LYS A 531 38.23 3.13 -3.51
C LYS A 531 39.07 2.12 -4.28
#